data_AF-A0A9W7Y6Y6-F1
#
_entry.id   AF-A0A9W7Y6Y6-F1
#
_cell.length_a   1.000
_cell.length_b   1.000
_cell.length_c   1.000
_cell.angle_alpha   90.00
_cell.angle_beta   90.00
_cell.angle_gamma   90.00
#
_symmetry.space_group_name_H-M   'P 1'
#
loop_
_entity.id
_entity.type
_entity.pdbx_description
1 polymer ?
#
loop_
_entity_poly.entity_id
_entity_poly.type
_entity_poly.pdbx_seq_one_letter_code
_entity_poly.pdbx_strand_id
1 'polypeptide(L)'
;MSMRTRLHQLSLHARPLVSNSGRGRVLAATQAATALSRRFASGQAAEPQPGAAGSAPASSAVHGTVLKGLNIYKEGKDPVALKDDEYPAWLWTLLDEVPAGELAERERQRVERSKTIKESNFMKSRK
;
A
#
# COMPACT_ATOMS: atom_id res chain seq x y z
N MET A 1 -26.57 -48.62 -40.39
CA MET A 1 -25.33 -47.80 -40.44
C MET A 1 -24.76 -47.72 -39.04
N SER A 2 -23.69 -48.47 -38.78
CA SER A 2 -23.07 -48.61 -37.46
C SER A 2 -21.88 -47.66 -37.39
N MET A 3 -21.93 -46.67 -36.49
CA MET A 3 -20.80 -45.81 -36.17
C MET A 3 -20.57 -45.87 -34.67
N ARG A 4 -19.62 -46.73 -34.28
CA ARG A 4 -19.00 -46.75 -32.95
C ARG A 4 -17.87 -45.74 -32.95
N THR A 5 -17.98 -44.65 -32.20
CA THR A 5 -16.86 -43.73 -31.96
C THR A 5 -16.73 -43.38 -30.48
N ARG A 6 -15.98 -44.26 -29.80
CA ARG A 6 -14.99 -44.02 -28.75
C ARG A 6 -15.11 -42.70 -27.96
N LEU A 7 -15.69 -42.82 -26.75
CA LEU A 7 -15.38 -42.00 -25.58
C LEU A 7 -13.87 -41.86 -25.43
N HIS A 8 -13.32 -40.66 -25.68
CA HIS A 8 -11.98 -40.32 -25.23
C HIS A 8 -12.08 -39.80 -23.80
N GLN A 9 -11.77 -40.69 -22.88
CA GLN A 9 -11.53 -40.39 -21.49
C GLN A 9 -10.31 -39.44 -21.41
N LEU A 10 -10.53 -38.18 -21.06
CA LEU A 10 -9.46 -37.24 -20.75
C LEU A 10 -8.86 -37.67 -19.40
N SER A 11 -7.77 -38.42 -19.46
CA SER A 11 -6.95 -38.82 -18.32
C SER A 11 -6.49 -37.59 -17.54
N LEU A 12 -6.94 -37.52 -16.28
CA LEU A 12 -6.44 -36.66 -15.22
C LEU A 12 -4.96 -36.98 -14.97
N HIS A 13 -4.06 -36.18 -15.55
CA HIS A 13 -2.66 -36.23 -15.15
C HIS A 13 -2.52 -35.42 -13.85
N ALA A 14 -2.54 -36.13 -12.72
CA ALA A 14 -2.21 -35.61 -11.41
C ALA A 14 -0.81 -35.00 -11.45
N ARG A 15 -0.70 -33.68 -11.29
CA ARG A 15 0.57 -32.98 -11.14
C ARG A 15 1.09 -33.26 -9.73
N PRO A 16 2.28 -33.86 -9.56
CA PRO A 16 2.83 -34.05 -8.22
C PRO A 16 3.14 -32.70 -7.57
N LEU A 17 2.68 -32.56 -6.33
CA LEU A 17 2.96 -31.46 -5.43
C LEU A 17 4.47 -31.50 -5.11
N VAL A 18 5.27 -30.61 -5.71
CA VAL A 18 6.65 -30.42 -5.28
C VAL A 18 6.59 -29.68 -3.94
N SER A 19 6.85 -30.42 -2.86
CA SER A 19 7.00 -29.89 -1.52
C SER A 19 8.34 -29.18 -1.43
N ASN A 20 8.34 -27.86 -1.59
CA ASN A 20 9.53 -27.04 -1.37
C ASN A 20 9.71 -26.79 0.14
N SER A 21 10.12 -27.81 0.88
CA SER A 21 10.59 -27.66 2.25
C SER A 21 12.06 -27.20 2.24
N GLY A 22 12.25 -25.90 2.04
CA GLY A 22 13.55 -25.27 1.99
C GLY A 22 13.57 -23.90 2.67
N ARG A 23 13.16 -23.82 3.94
CA ARG A 23 13.42 -22.63 4.76
C ARG A 23 14.70 -22.83 5.56
N GLY A 24 15.83 -22.61 4.89
CA GLY A 24 17.11 -22.41 5.55
C GLY A 24 17.04 -21.18 6.45
N ARG A 25 17.14 -21.40 7.76
CA ARG A 25 17.31 -20.35 8.76
C ARG A 25 18.80 -20.03 8.83
N VAL A 26 19.24 -18.98 8.15
CA VAL A 26 20.56 -18.39 8.39
C VAL A 26 20.40 -17.31 9.47
N LEU A 27 20.88 -17.61 10.67
CA LEU A 27 21.09 -16.64 11.74
C LEU A 27 22.39 -15.91 11.42
N ALA A 28 22.30 -14.71 10.84
CA ALA A 28 23.39 -13.76 10.77
C ALA A 28 23.01 -12.53 11.58
N ALA A 29 23.39 -12.54 12.85
CA ALA A 29 23.30 -11.39 13.75
C ALA A 29 24.60 -10.57 13.61
N THR A 30 24.64 -9.66 12.63
CA THR A 30 25.63 -8.59 12.59
C THR A 30 24.95 -7.31 13.06
N GLN A 31 25.14 -6.99 14.35
CA GLN A 31 24.75 -5.72 14.92
C GLN A 31 25.70 -4.64 14.42
N ALA A 32 25.20 -3.73 13.59
CA ALA A 32 25.87 -2.47 13.26
C ALA A 32 24.85 -1.33 13.38
N ALA A 33 24.61 -0.89 14.61
CA ALA A 33 23.80 0.28 14.91
C ALA A 33 24.67 1.53 14.75
N THR A 34 24.74 2.09 13.54
CA THR A 34 25.14 3.49 13.35
C THR A 34 23.86 4.33 13.45
N ALA A 35 23.67 4.97 14.60
CA ALA A 35 22.61 5.93 14.84
C ALA A 35 22.86 7.17 13.98
N LEU A 36 22.30 7.18 12.77
CA LEU A 36 22.23 8.39 11.94
C LEU A 36 21.16 9.29 12.55
N SER A 37 21.59 10.21 13.42
CA SER A 37 20.75 11.27 13.98
C SER A 37 20.06 12.03 12.86
N ARG A 38 18.76 11.79 12.68
CA ARG A 38 17.88 12.63 11.88
C ARG A 38 17.74 13.97 12.59
N ARG A 39 18.63 14.91 12.27
CA ARG A 39 18.43 16.32 12.60
C ARG A 39 17.33 16.84 11.68
N PHE A 40 16.10 16.84 12.16
CA PHE A 40 15.03 17.63 11.56
C PHE A 40 15.40 19.10 11.75
N ALA A 41 15.67 19.80 10.65
CA ALA A 41 15.83 21.24 10.65
C ALA A 41 14.46 21.86 10.95
N SER A 42 14.31 22.39 12.16
CA SER A 42 13.21 23.26 12.55
C SER A 42 13.33 24.58 11.78
N GLY A 43 12.64 24.63 10.64
CA GLY A 43 12.37 25.87 9.91
C GLY A 43 11.44 26.76 10.73
N GLN A 44 11.85 28.01 10.85
CA GLN A 44 11.27 29.12 11.60
C GLN A 44 9.74 29.24 11.60
N ALA A 45 9.25 29.64 12.77
CA ALA A 45 7.90 30.06 13.08
C ALA A 45 7.45 31.27 12.24
N ALA A 46 6.22 31.18 11.72
CA ALA A 46 5.39 32.30 11.36
C ALA A 46 3.98 32.05 11.90
N GLU A 47 3.61 32.77 12.95
CA GLU A 47 2.20 33.13 13.26
C GLU A 47 1.87 34.46 12.56
N PRO A 48 0.59 34.87 12.36
CA PRO A 48 -0.65 34.39 13.00
C PRO A 48 -1.88 34.19 12.05
N GLN A 49 -2.93 33.50 12.53
CA GLN A 49 -4.33 34.02 12.62
C GLN A 49 -5.31 32.91 13.09
N PRO A 50 -6.13 33.15 14.13
CA PRO A 50 -7.20 32.25 14.55
C PRO A 50 -8.50 32.64 13.83
N GLY A 51 -8.98 31.80 12.91
CA GLY A 51 -10.26 32.06 12.26
C GLY A 51 -10.56 31.18 11.06
N ALA A 52 -10.80 29.89 11.29
CA ALA A 52 -11.82 29.08 10.60
C ALA A 52 -11.66 27.62 11.01
N ALA A 53 -12.45 27.18 11.99
CA ALA A 53 -12.79 25.77 12.12
C ALA A 53 -13.69 25.41 10.93
N GLY A 54 -13.08 25.05 9.81
CA GLY A 54 -13.75 24.60 8.60
C GLY A 54 -12.70 23.97 7.71
N SER A 55 -12.77 22.64 7.55
CA SER A 55 -12.00 21.78 6.62
C SER A 55 -10.69 22.38 6.08
N ALA A 56 -9.55 21.82 6.50
CA ALA A 56 -8.25 22.08 5.87
C ALA A 56 -8.38 22.08 4.34
N PRO A 57 -7.71 22.99 3.61
CA PRO A 57 -7.82 23.06 2.16
C PRO A 57 -7.51 21.68 1.57
N ALA A 58 -8.40 21.17 0.71
CA ALA A 58 -8.29 19.83 0.12
C ALA A 58 -6.96 19.67 -0.65
N SER A 59 -6.46 20.76 -1.22
CA SER A 59 -5.21 20.85 -1.97
C SER A 59 -4.19 21.73 -1.26
N SER A 60 -2.97 21.21 -1.09
CA SER A 60 -1.81 21.97 -0.57
C SER A 60 -1.00 22.64 -1.69
N ALA A 61 -1.18 22.21 -2.94
CA ALA A 61 -0.54 22.78 -4.11
C ALA A 61 -1.55 23.62 -4.90
N VAL A 62 -1.26 24.91 -5.07
CA VAL A 62 -2.10 25.81 -5.86
C VAL A 62 -1.97 25.47 -7.35
N HIS A 63 -3.05 25.64 -8.12
CA HIS A 63 -3.04 25.53 -9.58
C HIS A 63 -1.84 26.27 -10.19
N GLY A 64 -1.12 25.61 -11.10
CA GLY A 64 0.06 26.16 -11.77
C GLY A 64 1.38 25.92 -11.03
N THR A 65 1.37 25.24 -9.88
CA THR A 65 2.61 24.88 -9.17
C THR A 65 3.38 23.80 -9.93
N VAL A 66 4.63 24.09 -10.31
CA VAL A 66 5.51 23.09 -10.93
C VAL A 66 5.97 22.09 -9.87
N LEU A 67 5.61 20.82 -10.04
CA LEU A 67 5.95 19.74 -9.11
C LEU A 67 7.36 19.21 -9.41
N LYS A 68 8.35 19.88 -8.80
CA LYS A 68 9.77 19.59 -9.01
C LYS A 68 10.13 18.16 -8.59
N GLY A 69 10.90 17.47 -9.43
CA GLY A 69 11.48 16.17 -9.09
C GLY A 69 10.53 14.97 -9.29
N LEU A 70 9.38 15.18 -9.93
CA LEU A 70 8.51 14.08 -10.37
C LEU A 70 8.95 13.50 -11.72
N ASN A 71 9.56 14.32 -12.58
CA ASN A 71 10.02 13.84 -13.87
C ASN A 71 11.32 13.02 -13.73
N ILE A 72 11.28 11.78 -14.24
CA ILE A 72 12.42 10.85 -14.26
C ILE A 72 13.18 10.86 -15.61
N TYR A 73 12.63 11.51 -16.63
CA TYR A 73 13.20 11.53 -17.98
C TYR A 73 14.13 12.73 -18.17
N LYS A 74 15.21 12.55 -18.94
CA LYS A 74 16.22 13.60 -19.18
C LYS A 74 15.69 14.79 -20.00
N GLU A 75 14.75 14.53 -20.91
CA GLU A 75 14.13 15.54 -21.79
C GLU A 75 12.70 15.90 -21.34
N GLY A 76 12.25 15.36 -20.21
CA GLY A 76 10.93 15.64 -19.67
C GLY A 76 10.89 16.99 -18.95
N LYS A 77 9.69 17.58 -18.91
CA LYS A 77 9.39 18.74 -18.05
C LYS A 77 8.71 18.23 -16.79
N ASP A 78 8.94 18.90 -15.67
CA ASP A 78 8.19 18.63 -14.44
C ASP A 78 6.70 18.92 -14.69
N PRO A 79 5.80 18.03 -14.25
CA PRO A 79 4.37 18.23 -14.40
C PRO A 79 3.91 19.43 -13.56
N VAL A 80 2.95 20.17 -14.10
CA VAL A 80 2.34 21.32 -13.44
C VAL A 80 1.04 20.88 -12.79
N ALA A 81 0.81 21.32 -11.55
CA ALA A 81 -0.45 21.09 -10.85
C ALA A 81 -1.61 21.75 -11.62
N LEU A 82 -2.63 20.95 -11.93
CA LEU A 82 -3.87 21.36 -12.57
C LEU A 82 -4.83 21.91 -11.51
N LYS A 83 -6.05 22.28 -11.91
CA LYS A 83 -7.06 22.77 -10.97
C LYS A 83 -7.65 21.57 -10.22
N ASP A 84 -8.08 21.77 -8.99
CA ASP A 84 -8.63 20.70 -8.15
C ASP A 84 -9.82 19.97 -8.80
N ASP A 85 -10.61 20.68 -9.61
CA ASP A 85 -11.77 20.17 -10.34
C ASP A 85 -11.41 19.26 -11.53
N GLU A 86 -10.19 19.40 -12.08
CA GLU A 86 -9.72 18.59 -13.21
C GLU A 86 -9.19 17.24 -12.75
N TYR A 87 -8.96 17.09 -11.45
CA TYR A 87 -8.62 15.81 -10.86
C TYR A 87 -9.87 14.98 -10.58
N PRO A 88 -9.84 13.67 -10.83
CA PRO A 88 -10.96 12.80 -10.50
C PRO A 88 -11.33 12.84 -9.01
N ALA A 89 -12.62 12.73 -8.70
CA ALA A 89 -13.14 12.81 -7.33
C ALA A 89 -12.52 11.80 -6.35
N TRP A 90 -12.05 10.64 -6.83
CA TRP A 90 -11.42 9.63 -5.98
C TRP A 90 -10.16 10.14 -5.27
N LEU A 91 -9.46 11.13 -5.84
CA LEU A 91 -8.22 11.67 -5.27
C LEU A 91 -8.46 12.26 -3.89
N TRP A 92 -9.57 12.97 -3.73
CA TRP A 92 -9.92 13.69 -2.52
C TRP A 92 -10.43 12.76 -1.42
N THR A 93 -11.00 11.61 -1.81
CA THR A 93 -11.47 10.59 -0.85
C THR A 93 -10.36 9.71 -0.27
N LEU A 94 -9.11 9.84 -0.73
CA LEU A 94 -7.99 8.97 -0.30
C LEU A 94 -7.56 9.21 1.15
N LEU A 95 -7.76 10.42 1.66
CA LEU A 95 -7.38 10.80 3.02
C LEU A 95 -8.50 10.52 4.03
N ASP A 96 -9.70 10.21 3.55
CA ASP A 96 -10.85 9.92 4.41
C ASP A 96 -10.67 8.54 5.07
N GLU A 97 -10.86 8.49 6.38
CA GLU A 97 -10.84 7.22 7.11
C GLU A 97 -12.07 6.40 6.74
N VAL A 98 -11.87 5.31 6.00
CA VAL A 98 -12.96 4.39 5.69
C VAL A 98 -13.27 3.55 6.93
N PRO A 99 -14.48 3.65 7.51
CA PRO A 99 -14.83 2.87 8.69
C PRO A 99 -14.80 1.37 8.36
N ALA A 100 -14.42 0.55 9.35
CA ALA A 100 -14.27 -0.90 9.15
C ALA A 100 -15.54 -1.58 8.59
N GLY A 101 -16.71 -1.00 8.87
CA GLY A 101 -18.02 -1.46 8.39
C GLY A 101 -18.37 -1.08 6.95
N GLU A 102 -17.55 -0.27 6.27
CA GLU A 102 -17.71 0.15 4.87
C GLU A 102 -16.57 -0.34 3.97
N LEU A 103 -15.49 -0.86 4.57
CA LEU A 103 -14.40 -1.51 3.85
C LEU A 103 -14.94 -2.57 2.89
N ALA A 104 -14.35 -2.67 1.70
CA ALA A 104 -14.62 -3.78 0.79
C ALA A 104 -14.34 -5.11 1.50
N GLU A 105 -15.09 -6.15 1.15
CA GLU A 105 -15.00 -7.49 1.76
C GLU A 105 -13.55 -8.02 1.82
N ARG A 106 -12.78 -7.78 0.76
CA ARG A 106 -11.36 -8.15 0.67
C ARG A 106 -10.51 -7.47 1.75
N GLU A 107 -10.78 -6.21 2.07
CA GLU A 107 -10.01 -5.44 3.04
C GLU A 107 -10.38 -5.82 4.47
N ARG A 108 -11.67 -6.07 4.74
CA ARG A 108 -12.12 -6.63 6.03
C ARG A 108 -11.40 -7.94 6.35
N GLN A 109 -11.34 -8.85 5.37
CA GLN A 109 -10.64 -10.13 5.51
C GLN A 109 -9.14 -9.94 5.76
N ARG A 110 -8.49 -8.92 5.17
CA ARG A 110 -7.07 -8.61 5.42
C ARG A 110 -6.85 -8.12 6.85
N VAL A 111 -7.70 -7.22 7.32
CA VAL A 111 -7.64 -6.68 8.68
C VAL A 111 -7.86 -7.80 9.70
N GLU A 112 -8.86 -8.66 9.48
CA GLU A 112 -9.18 -9.76 10.39
C GLU A 112 -8.06 -10.80 10.44
N ARG A 113 -7.56 -11.24 9.28
CA ARG A 113 -6.38 -12.12 9.21
C ARG A 113 -5.18 -11.52 9.94
N SER A 114 -4.98 -10.21 9.80
CA SER A 114 -3.88 -9.51 10.49
C SER A 114 -4.05 -9.53 12.01
N LYS A 115 -5.27 -9.36 12.53
CA LYS A 115 -5.58 -9.47 13.97
C LYS A 115 -5.30 -10.88 14.48
N THR A 116 -5.84 -11.91 13.81
CA THR A 116 -5.66 -13.31 14.21
C THR A 116 -4.18 -13.70 14.23
N ILE A 117 -3.40 -13.28 13.23
CA ILE A 117 -1.96 -13.56 13.19
C ILE A 117 -1.25 -12.88 14.36
N LYS A 118 -1.54 -11.60 14.63
CA LYS A 118 -0.96 -10.86 15.77
C LYS A 118 -1.27 -11.53 17.10
N GLU A 119 -2.51 -11.93 17.33
CA GLU A 119 -2.94 -12.64 18.56
C GLU A 119 -2.22 -13.98 18.70
N SER A 120 -2.15 -14.77 17.62
CA SER A 120 -1.46 -16.06 17.65
C SER A 120 0.04 -15.91 17.90
N ASN A 121 0.68 -14.88 17.33
CA ASN A 121 2.08 -14.57 17.57
C ASN A 121 2.30 -14.10 19.02
N PHE A 122 1.40 -13.29 19.56
CA PHE A 122 1.45 -12.80 20.94
C PHE A 122 1.28 -13.92 21.98
N MET A 123 0.39 -14.88 21.72
CA MET A 123 0.21 -16.04 22.61
C MET A 123 1.39 -17.01 22.53
N LYS A 124 2.03 -17.13 21.37
CA LYS A 124 3.24 -17.95 21.18
C LYS A 124 4.49 -17.29 21.78
N SER A 125 4.61 -15.97 21.78
CA SER A 125 5.77 -15.27 22.34
C SER A 125 5.76 -15.18 23.86
N ARG A 126 4.61 -15.43 24.50
CA ARG A 126 4.44 -15.41 25.97
C ARG A 126 4.57 -16.79 26.63
N LYS A 127 4.88 -17.82 25.87
CA LYS A 127 5.03 -19.21 26.34
C LYS A 127 6.46 -19.67 26.09
#